data_AF-A0A8S0SY62-F1
#
_entry.id   AF-A0A8S0SY62-F1
#
_cell.length_a   1.000
_cell.length_b   1.000
_cell.length_c   1.000
_cell.angle_alpha   90.00
_cell.angle_beta   90.00
_cell.angle_gamma   90.00
#
_symmetry.space_group_name_H-M   'P 1'
#
loop_
_entity.id
_entity.type
_entity.pdbx_description
1 polymer ?
#
loop_
_entity_poly.entity_id
_entity_poly.type
_entity_poly.pdbx_seq_one_letter_code
_entity_poly.pdbx_strand_id
1 'polypeptide(L)'
;MLCHLHPSNALYGLDYTLDYIVYHELILMTKEYMQCATSIELQWLAELGPMFFSVKDSYTSMLERKKKQKQEKTTMEEEMESSRIVQEDKERETKEREKKKRAKEQ
;
A
#
# COMPACT_ATOMS: atom_id res chain seq x y z
N MET A 1 16.44 6.06 26.14
CA MET A 1 16.16 7.48 26.45
C MET A 1 14.65 7.56 26.69
N LEU A 2 14.24 8.02 27.88
CA LEU A 2 12.84 7.98 28.31
C LEU A 2 12.29 9.41 28.25
N CYS A 3 11.60 9.74 27.15
CA CYS A 3 10.97 11.05 26.96
C CYS A 3 9.55 11.05 27.52
N HIS A 4 9.12 12.18 28.07
CA HIS A 4 7.79 12.34 28.66
C HIS A 4 6.92 13.23 27.78
N LEU A 5 5.60 13.08 27.86
CA LEU A 5 4.68 14.05 27.26
C LEU A 5 4.72 15.34 28.06
N HIS A 6 4.77 16.48 27.36
CA HIS A 6 4.66 17.78 28.00
C HIS A 6 3.28 17.91 28.67
N PRO A 7 3.17 18.48 29.90
CA PRO A 7 1.89 18.61 30.61
C PRO A 7 0.81 19.38 29.86
N SER A 8 1.20 20.30 28.99
CA SER A 8 0.27 21.05 28.14
C SER A 8 -0.28 20.25 26.96
N ASN A 9 0.24 19.05 26.69
CA ASN A 9 -0.22 18.25 25.57
C ASN A 9 -1.58 17.63 25.89
N ALA A 10 -2.50 17.61 24.92
CA ALA A 10 -3.85 17.05 25.12
C ALA A 10 -3.85 15.55 25.46
N LEU A 11 -2.77 14.83 25.11
CA LEU A 11 -2.61 13.42 25.42
C LEU A 11 -2.09 13.16 26.85
N TYR A 12 -1.74 14.21 27.59
CA TYR A 12 -1.23 14.10 28.96
C TYR A 12 -2.36 13.70 29.92
N GLY A 13 -2.19 12.61 30.65
CA GLY A 13 -3.16 12.15 31.65
C GLY A 13 -4.27 11.22 31.12
N LEU A 14 -4.13 10.68 29.91
CA LEU A 14 -5.00 9.57 29.48
C LEU A 14 -4.60 8.25 30.14
N ASP A 15 -5.60 7.46 30.53
CA ASP A 15 -5.44 6.16 31.20
C ASP A 15 -4.98 5.03 30.28
N TYR A 16 -4.97 5.24 28.96
CA TYR A 16 -4.44 4.27 28.01
C TYR A 16 -3.09 4.72 27.45
N THR A 17 -2.17 3.76 27.35
CA THR A 17 -0.88 3.97 26.70
C THR A 17 -1.07 3.94 25.20
N LEU A 18 -0.69 5.03 24.53
CA LEU A 18 -0.61 5.08 23.08
C LEU A 18 0.61 4.33 22.57
N ASP A 19 0.43 3.48 21.57
CA ASP A 19 1.51 2.66 21.03
C ASP A 19 2.52 3.48 20.21
N TYR A 20 2.02 4.46 19.44
CA TYR A 20 2.82 5.29 18.55
C TYR A 20 2.36 6.74 18.54
N ILE A 21 3.32 7.65 18.60
CA ILE A 21 3.10 9.10 18.67
C ILE A 21 4.14 9.80 17.79
N VAL A 22 3.73 10.86 17.11
CA VAL A 22 4.61 11.84 16.45
C VAL A 22 4.56 13.15 17.22
N TYR A 23 5.71 13.80 17.42
CA TYR A 23 5.81 15.10 18.09
C TYR A 23 6.36 16.16 17.14
N HIS A 24 5.98 17.42 17.36
CA HIS A 24 6.51 18.54 16.58
C HIS A 24 7.85 19.03 17.12
N GLU A 25 7.97 19.11 18.44
CA GLU A 25 9.14 19.67 19.11
C GLU A 25 9.57 18.80 20.29
N LEU A 26 10.89 18.77 20.51
CA LEU A 26 11.50 18.13 21.67
C LEU A 26 12.17 19.21 22.52
N ILE A 27 11.66 19.43 23.74
CA ILE A 27 12.26 20.33 24.71
C ILE A 27 13.24 19.54 25.57
N LEU A 28 14.51 19.86 25.43
CA LEU A 28 15.59 19.31 26.25
C LEU A 28 15.92 20.27 27.40
N MET A 29 15.55 19.89 28.63
CA MET A 29 15.87 20.59 29.87
C MET A 29 16.46 19.59 30.88
N THR A 30 16.13 19.68 32.17
CA THR A 30 16.47 18.64 33.17
C THR A 30 15.80 17.30 32.86
N LYS A 31 14.65 17.33 32.20
CA LYS A 31 13.95 16.18 31.62
C LYS A 31 13.59 16.52 30.17
N GLU A 32 13.46 15.48 29.37
CA GLU A 32 13.08 15.58 27.96
C GLU A 32 11.57 15.50 27.82
N TYR A 33 10.97 16.51 27.18
CA TYR A 33 9.53 16.61 26.97
C TYR A 33 9.19 16.72 25.49
N MET A 34 8.22 15.91 25.04
CA MET A 34 7.61 15.99 23.72
C MET A 34 6.45 16.99 23.74
N GLN A 35 6.50 17.98 22.85
CA GLN A 35 5.47 18.99 22.68
C GLN A 35 4.71 18.82 21.36
N CYS A 36 3.42 19.14 21.37
CA CYS A 36 2.50 18.97 20.25
C CYS A 36 2.55 17.55 19.69
N ALA A 37 2.23 16.59 20.54
CA ALA A 37 2.30 15.17 20.22
C ALA A 37 0.93 14.62 19.84
N THR A 38 0.88 13.85 18.75
CA THR A 38 -0.34 13.28 18.16
C THR A 38 -0.19 11.78 17.98
N SER A 39 -1.22 11.01 18.34
CA SER A 39 -1.25 9.56 18.08
C SER A 39 -1.35 9.27 16.57
N ILE A 40 -0.64 8.25 16.11
CA ILE A 40 -0.63 7.84 14.71
C ILE A 40 -0.80 6.33 14.56
N GLU A 41 -1.29 5.92 13.39
CA GLU A 41 -1.25 4.54 12.95
C GLU A 41 0.06 4.25 12.19
N LEU A 42 0.68 3.09 12.44
CA LEU A 42 1.94 2.70 11.79
C LEU A 42 1.84 2.62 10.27
N GLN A 43 0.68 2.21 9.75
CA GLN A 43 0.49 2.04 8.32
C GLN A 43 0.70 3.35 7.56
N TRP A 44 0.32 4.49 8.15
CA TRP A 44 0.49 5.80 7.54
C TRP A 44 1.96 6.16 7.32
N LEU A 45 2.85 5.74 8.21
CA LEU A 45 4.29 5.97 8.05
C LEU A 45 4.87 5.20 6.87
N ALA A 46 4.41 3.97 6.64
CA ALA A 46 4.85 3.16 5.51
C ALA A 46 4.28 3.68 4.17
N GLU A 47 3.06 4.21 4.18
CA GLU A 47 2.43 4.80 3.00
C GLU A 47 3.07 6.15 2.60
N LEU A 48 3.31 7.03 3.57
CA LEU A 48 3.85 8.38 3.33
C LEU A 48 5.38 8.42 3.24
N GLY A 49 6.06 7.49 3.91
CA GLY A 49 7.52 7.44 4.02
C GLY A 49 8.11 6.07 3.68
N PRO A 50 7.85 5.49 2.50
CA PRO A 50 8.26 4.11 2.15
C PRO A 50 9.78 3.91 2.10
N MET A 51 10.56 4.99 1.97
CA MET A 51 12.02 4.93 2.02
C MET A 51 12.57 4.71 3.44
N PHE A 52 11.83 5.13 4.47
CA PHE A 52 12.25 5.07 5.87
C PHE A 52 11.55 3.97 6.66
N PHE A 53 10.30 3.67 6.30
CA PHE A 53 9.44 2.77 7.05
C PHE A 53 8.90 1.64 6.17
N SER A 54 8.89 0.43 6.72
CA SER A 54 8.27 -0.73 6.11
C SER A 54 7.48 -1.48 7.18
N VAL A 55 6.21 -1.77 6.89
CA VAL A 55 5.40 -2.60 7.78
C VAL A 55 5.96 -4.01 7.74
N LYS A 56 6.51 -4.45 8.86
CA LYS A 56 6.92 -5.84 9.01
C LYS A 56 5.67 -6.67 9.26
N ASP A 57 5.13 -7.26 8.21
CA ASP A 57 4.09 -8.28 8.26
C ASP A 57 4.64 -9.58 8.88
N SER A 58 5.10 -9.52 10.13
CA SER A 58 5.61 -10.70 10.85
C SER A 58 4.47 -11.59 11.38
N TYR A 59 3.22 -11.11 11.37
CA TYR A 59 2.06 -11.90 11.78
C TYR A 59 1.35 -12.62 10.63
N THR A 60 1.51 -12.17 9.37
CA THR A 60 1.09 -12.99 8.24
C THR A 60 2.12 -14.09 8.08
N SER A 61 1.72 -15.34 8.32
CA SER A 61 2.60 -16.49 8.16
C SER A 61 3.29 -16.41 6.79
N MET A 62 4.54 -16.85 6.68
CA MET A 62 5.23 -17.04 5.39
C MET A 62 4.34 -17.75 4.34
N LEU A 63 3.40 -18.58 4.80
CA LEU A 63 2.35 -19.22 4.01
C LEU A 63 1.38 -18.24 3.35
N GLU A 64 0.90 -17.21 4.05
CA GLU A 64 -0.04 -16.22 3.51
C GLU A 64 0.62 -15.35 2.45
N ARG A 65 1.87 -14.93 2.68
CA ARG A 65 2.64 -14.20 1.67
C ARG A 65 2.87 -15.05 0.41
N LYS A 66 3.20 -16.34 0.56
CA LYS A 66 3.30 -17.27 -0.58
C LYS A 66 1.95 -17.46 -1.29
N LYS A 67 0.85 -17.55 -0.55
CA LYS A 67 -0.50 -17.69 -1.12
C LYS A 67 -0.91 -16.46 -1.92
N LYS A 68 -0.67 -15.26 -1.38
CA LYS A 68 -0.93 -13.99 -2.06
C LYS A 68 -0.11 -13.86 -3.34
N GLN A 69 1.20 -14.13 -3.28
CA GLN A 69 2.06 -14.13 -4.47
C GLN A 69 1.61 -15.14 -5.54
N LYS A 70 1.19 -16.34 -5.13
CA LYS A 70 0.66 -17.34 -6.05
C LYS A 70 -0.65 -16.85 -6.70
N GLN A 71 -1.53 -16.26 -5.90
CA GLN A 71 -2.83 -15.75 -6.35
C GLN A 71 -2.67 -14.57 -7.31
N GLU A 72 -1.80 -13.61 -6.99
CA GLU A 72 -1.45 -12.49 -7.87
C GLU A 72 -0.87 -12.98 -9.20
N LYS A 73 0.02 -13.98 -9.16
CA LYS A 73 0.59 -14.58 -10.36
C LYS A 73 -0.47 -15.25 -11.24
N THR A 74 -1.38 -16.02 -10.65
CA THR A 74 -2.46 -16.69 -11.40
C THR A 74 -3.41 -15.68 -12.03
N THR A 75 -3.80 -14.62 -11.31
CA THR A 75 -4.66 -13.57 -11.88
C THR A 75 -3.97 -12.85 -13.03
N MET A 76 -2.67 -12.56 -12.92
CA MET A 76 -1.90 -11.93 -13.99
C MET A 76 -1.83 -12.81 -15.25
N GLU A 77 -1.63 -14.12 -15.08
CA GLU A 77 -1.59 -15.08 -16.19
C GLU A 77 -2.95 -15.17 -16.90
N GLU A 78 -4.05 -15.22 -16.14
CA GLU A 78 -5.43 -15.22 -16.68
C GLU A 78 -5.78 -13.93 -17.42
N GLU A 79 -5.35 -12.77 -16.91
CA GLU A 79 -5.54 -11.47 -17.56
C GLU A 79 -4.74 -11.36 -18.86
N MET A 80 -3.51 -11.88 -18.90
CA MET A 80 -2.72 -11.92 -20.13
C MET A 80 -3.35 -12.86 -21.17
N GLU A 81 -3.84 -14.02 -20.76
CA GLU A 81 -4.43 -15.01 -21.67
C GLU A 81 -5.76 -14.52 -22.25
N SER A 82 -6.63 -13.95 -21.41
CA SER A 82 -7.88 -13.34 -21.87
C SER A 82 -7.62 -12.18 -22.85
N SER A 83 -6.61 -11.35 -22.58
CA SER A 83 -6.20 -10.27 -23.48
C SER A 83 -5.70 -10.79 -24.83
N ARG A 84 -4.97 -11.92 -24.86
CA ARG A 84 -4.49 -12.56 -26.09
C ARG A 84 -5.63 -13.07 -26.95
N ILE A 85 -6.59 -13.79 -26.36
CA ILE A 85 -7.76 -14.33 -27.08
C ILE A 85 -8.57 -13.18 -27.69
N VAL A 86 -8.84 -12.13 -26.91
CA VAL A 86 -9.56 -10.94 -27.40
C VAL A 86 -8.81 -10.25 -28.55
N GLN A 87 -7.48 -10.19 -28.47
CA GLN A 87 -6.67 -9.59 -29.51
C GLN A 87 -6.68 -10.43 -30.79
N GLU A 88 -6.63 -11.76 -30.68
CA GLU A 88 -6.68 -12.68 -31.81
C GLU A 88 -8.05 -12.67 -32.51
N ASP A 89 -9.14 -12.63 -31.74
CA ASP A 89 -10.51 -12.54 -32.29
C ASP A 89 -10.73 -11.21 -33.01
N LYS A 90 -10.25 -10.09 -32.45
CA LYS A 90 -10.28 -8.79 -33.13
C LYS A 90 -9.50 -8.83 -34.43
N GLU A 91 -8.33 -9.48 -34.46
CA GLU A 91 -7.51 -9.60 -35.67
C GLU A 91 -8.17 -10.51 -36.73
N ARG A 92 -8.87 -11.57 -36.31
CA ARG A 92 -9.66 -12.41 -37.22
C ARG A 92 -10.82 -11.64 -37.80
N GLU A 93 -11.55 -10.88 -36.97
CA GLU A 93 -12.69 -10.08 -37.40
C GLU A 93 -12.27 -8.94 -38.34
N THR A 94 -11.13 -8.28 -38.09
CA THR A 94 -10.61 -7.25 -38.99
C THR A 94 -10.22 -7.85 -40.35
N LYS A 95 -9.51 -8.99 -40.36
CA LYS A 95 -9.15 -9.72 -41.58
C LYS A 95 -10.39 -10.16 -42.38
N GLU A 96 -11.46 -10.62 -41.71
CA GLU A 96 -12.72 -10.96 -42.39
C GLU A 96 -13.43 -9.73 -42.96
N ARG A 97 -13.51 -8.64 -42.19
CA ARG A 97 -14.10 -7.37 -42.64
C ARG A 97 -13.35 -6.81 -43.85
N GLU A 98 -12.02 -6.90 -43.86
CA GLU A 98 -11.20 -6.50 -45.02
C GLU A 98 -11.47 -7.36 -46.25
N LYS A 99 -11.54 -8.69 -46.11
CA LYS A 99 -11.86 -9.60 -47.23
C LYS A 99 -13.24 -9.31 -47.83
N LYS A 100 -14.25 -9.08 -46.98
CA LYS A 100 -15.62 -8.74 -47.41
C LYS A 100 -15.69 -7.40 -48.14
N LYS A 101 -14.87 -6.41 -47.74
CA LYS A 101 -14.77 -5.13 -48.45
C LYS A 101 -14.11 -5.30 -49.83
N ARG A 102 -12.98 -6.00 -49.90
CA ARG A 102 -12.26 -6.27 -51.16
C ARG A 102 -13.11 -7.04 -52.18
N ALA A 103 -13.95 -7.98 -51.72
CA ALA A 103 -14.86 -8.74 -52.58
C ALA A 103 -16.09 -7.94 -53.08
N LYS A 104 -16.39 -6.78 -52.49
CA LYS A 104 -17.48 -5.90 -52.93
C LYS A 104 -17.02 -4.82 -53.92
N GLU A 105 -15.72 -4.60 -54.05
CA GLU A 105 -15.11 -3.59 -54.93
C GLU A 105 -14.64 -4.17 -56.28
N GLN A 106 -14.77 -5.49 -56.49
CA GLN A 106 -14.61 -6.19 -57.78
C GLN A 106 -15.97 -6.58 -58.37
#